data_AF-A0A3Q2I136-F1
#
_entry.id   AF-A0A3Q2I136-F1
#
_cell.length_a   1.000
_cell.length_b   1.000
_cell.length_c   1.000
_cell.angle_alpha   90.00
_cell.angle_beta   90.00
_cell.angle_gamma   90.00
#
_symmetry.space_group_name_H-M   'P 1'
#
loop_
_entity.id
_entity.type
_entity.pdbx_description
1 polymer ?
#
loop_
_entity_poly.entity_id
_entity_poly.type
_entity_poly.pdbx_seq_one_letter_code
_entity_poly.pdbx_strand_id
1 'polypeptide(L)'
;MAGPWQECMDYAVTLARQAGEVVRDALKNEMNVMIKSSPTDLVTATDQKVEKMPISSIKEKYPSHSFIGEESVAAGEKSVLTDNPTWIIDPIYGTTSFVHRFPFVAVLIDFVVNKKMEFGVVYKRVFPSPRFLCLQRMLLSSLVAHR
;
A
#
# COMPACT_ATOMS: atom_id res chain seq x y z
N MET A 1 -22.32 -16.02 -5.92
CA MET A 1 -21.86 -16.22 -4.52
C MET A 1 -20.59 -15.41 -4.34
N ALA A 2 -20.49 -14.60 -3.28
CA ALA A 2 -19.26 -13.87 -2.98
C ALA A 2 -18.11 -14.86 -2.76
N GLY A 3 -16.92 -14.56 -3.28
CA GLY A 3 -15.74 -15.40 -3.06
C GLY A 3 -15.34 -15.43 -1.57
N PRO A 4 -14.52 -16.41 -1.15
CA PRO A 4 -14.13 -16.57 0.27
C PRO A 4 -13.41 -15.34 0.85
N TRP A 5 -12.86 -14.47 -0.01
CA TRP A 5 -12.08 -13.29 0.39
C TRP A 5 -12.80 -11.96 0.14
N GLN A 6 -14.09 -11.97 -0.16
CA GLN A 6 -14.84 -10.74 -0.47
C GLN A 6 -14.81 -9.75 0.71
N GLU A 7 -14.94 -10.23 1.95
CA GLU A 7 -14.89 -9.35 3.12
C GLU A 7 -13.51 -8.69 3.30
N CYS A 8 -12.43 -9.43 3.00
CA CYS A 8 -11.07 -8.90 3.02
C CYS A 8 -10.91 -7.79 1.97
N MET A 9 -11.46 -8.00 0.78
CA MET A 9 -11.43 -7.04 -0.33
C MET A 9 -12.20 -5.76 0.00
N ASP A 10 -13.42 -5.88 0.53
CA ASP A 10 -14.25 -4.73 0.89
C ASP A 10 -13.59 -3.89 2.01
N TYR A 11 -12.93 -4.58 2.94
CA TYR A 11 -12.16 -3.94 3.99
C TYR A 11 -10.91 -3.24 3.42
N ALA A 12 -10.17 -3.88 2.52
CA ALA A 12 -9.02 -3.29 1.83
C ALA A 12 -9.40 -2.00 1.08
N VAL A 13 -10.55 -2.00 0.39
CA VAL A 13 -11.08 -0.80 -0.29
C VAL A 13 -11.33 0.34 0.69
N THR A 14 -11.86 0.03 1.86
CA THR A 14 -12.11 1.02 2.92
C THR A 14 -10.80 1.61 3.44
N LEU A 15 -9.81 0.75 3.72
CA LEU A 15 -8.50 1.17 4.21
C LEU A 15 -7.72 1.97 3.17
N ALA A 16 -7.70 1.54 1.91
CA ALA A 16 -7.03 2.25 0.82
C ALA A 16 -7.61 3.67 0.64
N ARG A 17 -8.93 3.81 0.78
CA ARG A 17 -9.60 5.11 0.76
C ARG A 17 -9.15 5.99 1.93
N GLN A 18 -9.15 5.45 3.15
CA GLN A 18 -8.72 6.19 4.35
C GLN A 18 -7.24 6.62 4.24
N ALA A 19 -6.36 5.71 3.82
CA ALA A 19 -4.95 5.98 3.54
C ALA A 19 -4.80 7.10 2.51
N GLY A 20 -5.54 7.04 1.42
CA GLY A 20 -5.50 8.05 0.37
C GLY A 20 -6.04 9.43 0.80
N GLU A 21 -6.85 9.51 1.85
CA GLU A 21 -7.25 10.80 2.46
C GLU A 21 -6.10 11.38 3.32
N VAL A 22 -5.36 10.53 4.05
CA VAL A 22 -4.15 10.95 4.77
C VAL A 22 -3.09 11.49 3.80
N VAL A 23 -2.84 10.78 2.69
CA VAL A 23 -1.92 11.23 1.63
C VAL A 23 -2.34 12.59 1.07
N ARG A 24 -3.65 12.81 0.86
CA ARG A 24 -4.16 14.10 0.38
C ARG A 24 -3.85 15.23 1.34
N ASP A 25 -4.12 15.02 2.62
CA ASP A 25 -3.97 16.09 3.59
C ASP A 25 -2.49 16.39 3.81
N ALA A 26 -1.61 15.40 3.65
CA ALA A 26 -0.16 15.62 3.62
C ALA A 26 0.33 16.42 2.41
N LEU A 27 -0.28 16.29 1.22
CA LEU A 27 0.07 17.11 0.03
C LEU A 27 -0.10 18.62 0.24
N LYS A 28 -0.95 19.03 1.19
CA LYS A 28 -1.23 20.45 1.49
C LYS A 28 -0.21 21.05 2.46
N ASN A 29 0.57 20.22 3.14
CA ASN A 29 1.49 20.64 4.20
C ASN A 29 2.94 20.57 3.74
N GLU A 30 3.86 21.06 4.58
CA GLU A 30 5.28 20.78 4.42
C GLU A 30 5.56 19.30 4.69
N MET A 31 6.46 18.71 3.91
CA MET A 31 6.81 17.30 4.00
C MET A 31 8.21 17.17 4.58
N ASN A 32 8.37 16.28 5.56
CA ASN A 32 9.68 15.83 5.99
C ASN A 32 10.13 14.69 5.06
N VAL A 33 11.09 14.98 4.19
CA VAL A 33 11.63 14.07 3.18
C VAL A 33 12.95 13.50 3.68
N MET A 34 13.06 12.18 3.64
CA MET A 34 14.24 11.42 3.99
C MET A 34 14.69 10.61 2.78
N ILE A 35 15.95 10.21 2.78
CA ILE A 35 16.55 9.39 1.73
C ILE A 35 16.70 7.95 2.26
N LYS A 36 16.26 6.96 1.48
CA LYS A 36 16.45 5.53 1.77
C LYS A 36 17.84 5.09 1.27
N SER A 37 17.90 4.34 0.16
CA SER A 37 19.13 3.69 -0.32
C SER A 37 19.98 4.53 -1.29
N SER A 38 19.36 5.50 -1.96
CA SER A 38 20.01 6.35 -2.96
C SER A 38 19.38 7.75 -2.99
N PRO A 39 20.05 8.80 -3.50
CA PRO A 39 19.50 10.16 -3.53
C PRO A 39 18.17 10.32 -4.25
N THR A 40 17.80 9.36 -5.10
CA THR A 40 16.53 9.31 -5.84
C THR A 40 15.45 8.46 -5.17
N ASP A 41 15.83 7.71 -4.13
CA ASP A 41 14.96 6.82 -3.36
C ASP A 41 14.52 7.55 -2.09
N LEU A 42 13.34 8.18 -2.19
CA LEU A 42 12.81 9.09 -1.19
C LEU A 42 11.73 8.42 -0.33
N VAL A 43 11.64 8.84 0.92
CA VAL A 43 10.57 8.45 1.85
C VAL A 43 10.13 9.66 2.65
N THR A 44 8.85 9.75 2.97
CA THR A 44 8.34 10.77 3.88
C THR A 44 7.78 10.15 5.15
N ALA A 45 7.59 10.99 6.19
CA ALA A 45 6.84 10.57 7.37
C ALA A 45 5.39 10.13 7.04
N THR A 46 4.86 10.55 5.88
CA THR A 46 3.54 10.14 5.39
C THR A 46 3.55 8.68 4.96
N ASP A 47 4.57 8.21 4.24
CA ASP A 47 4.70 6.81 3.80
C ASP A 47 4.63 5.87 5.01
N GLN A 48 5.46 6.15 6.03
CA GLN A 48 5.48 5.37 7.27
C GLN A 48 4.14 5.39 8.03
N LYS A 49 3.46 6.54 8.06
CA LYS A 49 2.16 6.68 8.71
C LYS A 49 1.06 5.92 7.96
N VAL A 50 1.09 5.99 6.63
CA VAL A 50 0.10 5.38 5.75
C VAL A 50 0.30 3.87 5.67
N GLU A 51 1.49 3.34 5.91
CA GLU A 51 1.71 1.89 6.02
C GLU A 51 1.25 1.33 7.37
N LYS A 52 1.56 2.02 8.47
CA LYS A 52 1.22 1.57 9.83
C LYS A 52 -0.29 1.43 10.03
N MET A 53 -1.09 2.34 9.46
CA MET A 53 -2.55 2.38 9.63
C MET A 53 -3.29 1.14 9.09
N PRO A 54 -3.14 0.73 7.81
CA PRO A 54 -3.75 -0.49 7.30
C PRO A 54 -3.17 -1.72 7.97
N ILE A 55 -1.85 -1.79 8.22
CA ILE A 55 -1.24 -2.94 8.92
C ILE A 55 -1.87 -3.15 10.30
N SER A 56 -1.95 -2.10 11.12
CA SER A 56 -2.52 -2.23 12.47
C SER A 56 -3.98 -2.64 12.43
N SER A 57 -4.76 -2.03 11.55
CA SER A 57 -6.20 -2.26 11.42
C SER A 57 -6.50 -3.68 10.92
N ILE A 58 -5.74 -4.15 9.92
CA ILE A 58 -5.84 -5.51 9.40
C ILE A 58 -5.37 -6.52 10.44
N LYS A 59 -4.29 -6.24 11.18
CA LYS A 59 -3.77 -7.15 12.20
C LYS A 59 -4.74 -7.34 13.36
N GLU A 60 -5.49 -6.29 13.71
CA GLU A 60 -6.56 -6.38 14.70
C GLU A 60 -7.72 -7.25 14.21
N LYS A 61 -8.12 -7.11 12.94
CA LYS A 61 -9.24 -7.87 12.36
C LYS A 61 -8.87 -9.30 11.96
N TYR A 62 -7.64 -9.52 11.49
CA TYR A 62 -7.11 -10.76 10.94
C TYR A 62 -5.73 -11.08 11.55
N PRO A 63 -5.67 -11.44 12.85
CA PRO A 63 -4.40 -11.60 13.57
C PRO A 63 -3.52 -12.75 13.08
N SER A 64 -4.09 -13.70 12.33
CA SER A 64 -3.35 -14.81 11.72
C SER A 64 -2.73 -14.48 10.36
N HIS A 65 -3.07 -13.34 9.75
CA HIS A 65 -2.56 -12.97 8.42
C HIS A 65 -1.13 -12.39 8.52
N SER A 66 -0.39 -12.52 7.43
CA SER A 66 0.98 -11.99 7.30
C SER A 66 1.01 -10.66 6.55
N PHE A 67 2.12 -9.94 6.64
CA PHE A 67 2.28 -8.61 6.06
C PHE A 67 3.63 -8.49 5.36
N ILE A 68 3.64 -7.75 4.25
CA ILE A 68 4.84 -7.28 3.57
C ILE A 68 4.60 -5.81 3.23
N GLY A 69 5.18 -4.90 4.01
CA GLY A 69 5.12 -3.46 3.77
C GLY A 69 6.43 -2.95 3.17
N GLU A 70 6.39 -2.00 2.23
CA GLU A 70 7.59 -1.39 1.67
C GLU A 70 8.49 -0.77 2.75
N GLU A 71 7.92 0.03 3.65
CA GLU A 71 8.66 0.74 4.70
C GLU A 71 9.11 -0.21 5.82
N SER A 72 8.30 -1.19 6.18
CA SER A 72 8.66 -2.28 7.09
C SER A 72 9.85 -3.08 6.56
N VAL A 73 9.87 -3.41 5.26
CA VAL A 73 11.01 -4.10 4.63
C VAL A 73 12.24 -3.20 4.60
N ALA A 74 12.09 -1.91 4.28
CA ALA A 74 13.19 -0.95 4.35
C ALA A 74 13.74 -0.80 5.79
N ALA A 75 12.91 -0.99 6.81
CA ALA A 75 13.31 -1.03 8.23
C ALA A 75 13.92 -2.37 8.69
N GLY A 76 14.04 -3.35 7.79
CA GLY A 76 14.69 -4.64 8.06
C GLY A 76 13.74 -5.81 8.32
N GLU A 77 12.43 -5.64 8.14
CA GLU A 77 11.50 -6.77 8.17
C GLU A 77 11.71 -7.71 6.97
N LYS A 78 11.39 -8.99 7.16
CA LYS A 78 11.57 -10.01 6.13
C LYS A 78 10.48 -9.90 5.07
N SER A 79 10.86 -9.69 3.81
CA SER A 79 9.98 -9.88 2.65
C SER A 79 9.99 -11.35 2.22
N VAL A 80 9.19 -12.20 2.88
CA VAL A 80 9.06 -13.63 2.54
C VAL A 80 7.61 -13.96 2.33
N LEU A 81 7.26 -14.33 1.10
CA LEU A 81 5.92 -14.77 0.77
C LEU A 81 5.73 -16.25 1.09
N THR A 82 4.76 -16.56 1.94
CA THR A 82 4.41 -17.93 2.33
C THR A 82 3.05 -18.31 1.75
N ASP A 83 2.54 -19.50 2.10
CA ASP A 83 1.20 -19.91 1.69
C ASP A 83 0.10 -19.25 2.55
N ASN A 84 0.48 -18.62 3.67
CA ASN A 84 -0.43 -17.90 4.56
C ASN A 84 -1.04 -16.67 3.86
N PRO A 85 -2.30 -16.31 4.15
CA PRO A 85 -2.88 -15.05 3.68
C PRO A 85 -1.99 -13.86 4.03
N THR A 86 -1.50 -13.17 3.01
CA THR A 86 -0.49 -12.11 3.13
C THR A 86 -1.00 -10.83 2.48
N TRP A 87 -0.93 -9.74 3.23
CA TRP A 87 -1.23 -8.39 2.75
C TRP A 87 0.07 -7.72 2.33
N ILE A 88 0.16 -7.31 1.08
CA ILE A 88 1.32 -6.58 0.56
C ILE A 88 0.91 -5.12 0.39
N ILE A 89 1.62 -4.20 1.03
CA ILE A 89 1.21 -2.80 1.14
C ILE A 89 2.34 -1.91 0.64
N ASP A 90 2.00 -1.06 -0.32
CA ASP A 90 2.81 0.08 -0.72
C ASP A 90 2.03 1.35 -0.34
N PRO A 91 2.48 2.09 0.68
CA PRO A 91 1.71 3.18 1.24
C PRO A 91 1.56 4.37 0.29
N ILE A 92 2.58 4.66 -0.53
CA ILE A 92 2.58 5.74 -1.52
C ILE A 92 3.42 5.32 -2.73
N TYR A 93 2.79 4.66 -3.69
CA TYR A 93 3.43 4.38 -4.96
C TYR A 93 3.68 5.70 -5.70
N GLY A 94 4.96 6.03 -5.89
CA GLY A 94 5.40 7.28 -6.49
C GLY A 94 5.82 8.35 -5.48
N THR A 95 6.52 8.00 -4.40
CA THR A 95 7.00 8.94 -3.37
C THR A 95 7.76 10.14 -3.95
N THR A 96 8.54 9.97 -5.02
CA THR A 96 9.18 11.10 -5.74
C THR A 96 8.15 12.07 -6.31
N SER A 97 7.08 11.56 -6.93
CA SER A 97 5.96 12.38 -7.40
C SER A 97 5.26 13.07 -6.25
N PHE A 98 5.07 12.37 -5.11
CA PHE A 98 4.48 12.92 -3.90
C PHE A 98 5.28 14.12 -3.36
N VAL A 99 6.60 13.97 -3.22
CA VAL A 99 7.53 15.02 -2.76
C VAL A 99 7.48 16.25 -3.68
N HIS A 100 7.43 16.04 -4.99
CA HIS A 100 7.31 17.12 -5.97
C HIS A 100 5.87 17.61 -6.21
N ARG A 101 4.89 17.12 -5.46
CA ARG A 101 3.47 17.48 -5.55
C ARG A 101 2.85 17.20 -6.94
N PHE A 102 3.39 16.22 -7.66
CA PHE A 102 2.79 15.75 -8.90
C PHE A 102 1.58 14.84 -8.62
N PRO A 103 0.53 14.89 -9.46
CA PRO A 103 -0.75 14.22 -9.23
C PRO A 103 -0.73 12.70 -9.53
N PHE A 104 0.44 12.05 -9.48
CA PHE A 104 0.60 10.64 -9.82
C PHE A 104 1.07 9.85 -8.60
N VAL A 105 0.16 9.71 -7.64
CA VAL A 105 0.37 8.93 -6.41
C VAL A 105 -0.78 7.94 -6.21
N ALA A 106 -0.47 6.77 -5.66
CA ALA A 106 -1.46 5.76 -5.34
C ALA A 106 -1.14 5.05 -4.03
N VAL A 107 -2.18 4.52 -3.37
CA VAL A 107 -2.03 3.56 -2.28
C VAL A 107 -2.32 2.18 -2.85
N LEU A 108 -1.44 1.20 -2.62
CA LEU A 108 -1.61 -0.17 -3.10
C LEU A 108 -1.78 -1.12 -1.92
N ILE A 109 -2.82 -1.95 -1.98
CA ILE A 109 -3.05 -3.04 -1.02
C ILE A 109 -3.37 -4.30 -1.82
N ASP A 110 -2.44 -5.24 -1.83
CA ASP A 110 -2.59 -6.54 -2.48
C ASP A 110 -2.82 -7.64 -1.44
N PHE A 111 -3.56 -8.67 -1.82
CA PHE A 111 -3.84 -9.82 -0.97
C PHE A 111 -3.53 -11.12 -1.70
N VAL A 112 -2.67 -11.92 -1.08
CA VAL A 112 -2.08 -13.11 -1.66
C VAL A 112 -2.31 -14.30 -0.73
N VAL A 113 -2.72 -15.44 -1.29
CA VAL A 113 -2.93 -16.70 -0.56
C VAL A 113 -2.29 -17.83 -1.36
N ASN A 114 -1.59 -18.77 -0.72
CA ASN A 114 -0.85 -19.84 -1.42
C ASN A 114 0.07 -19.30 -2.52
N LYS A 115 0.70 -18.15 -2.26
CA LYS A 115 1.55 -17.38 -3.20
C LYS A 115 0.85 -16.98 -4.51
N LYS A 116 -0.49 -16.96 -4.52
CA LYS A 116 -1.30 -16.55 -5.66
C LYS A 116 -2.10 -15.30 -5.30
N MET A 117 -2.10 -14.34 -6.22
CA MET A 117 -2.86 -13.12 -6.07
C MET A 117 -4.36 -13.42 -6.08
N GLU A 118 -5.05 -13.01 -5.02
CA GLU A 118 -6.51 -13.11 -4.93
C GLU A 118 -7.17 -11.81 -5.39
N PHE A 119 -6.72 -10.66 -4.88
CA PHE A 119 -7.15 -9.34 -5.30
C PHE A 119 -6.06 -8.28 -5.07
N GLY A 120 -6.14 -7.18 -5.82
CA GLY A 120 -5.36 -5.96 -5.62
C GLY A 120 -6.26 -4.74 -5.59
N VAL A 121 -5.96 -3.81 -4.68
CA VAL A 121 -6.66 -2.54 -4.52
C VAL A 121 -5.68 -1.41 -4.82
N VAL A 122 -5.96 -0.68 -5.89
CA VAL A 122 -5.22 0.52 -6.25
C VAL A 122 -6.11 1.73 -6.01
N TYR A 123 -5.78 2.55 -5.03
CA TYR A 123 -6.42 3.84 -4.82
C TYR A 123 -5.55 4.95 -5.42
N LYS A 124 -5.83 5.27 -6.69
CA LYS A 124 -5.13 6.32 -7.42
C LYS A 124 -5.87 7.64 -7.30
N ARG A 125 -5.14 8.71 -7.01
CA ARG A 125 -5.65 10.08 -7.03
C ARG A 125 -4.99 10.82 -8.18
N VAL A 126 -5.80 11.31 -9.13
CA VAL A 126 -5.37 12.25 -10.18
C VAL A 126 -5.99 13.61 -9.83
N PHE A 127 -5.19 14.66 -9.69
CA PHE A 127 -5.72 16.03 -9.61
C PHE A 127 -5.84 16.55 -11.05
N PRO A 128 -6.98 17.11 -11.54
CA PRO A 128 -8.14 17.65 -10.80
C PRO A 128 -9.48 16.88 -10.97
N SER A 129 -9.49 15.59 -11.35
CA SER A 129 -10.72 14.83 -11.67
C SER A 129 -10.68 13.37 -11.14
N PRO A 130 -11.76 12.56 -11.23
CA PRO A 130 -12.21 11.70 -10.14
C PRO A 130 -11.29 10.54 -9.77
N ARG A 131 -11.41 10.13 -8.50
CA ARG A 131 -10.75 8.98 -7.85
C ARG A 131 -10.90 7.73 -8.71
N PHE A 132 -9.78 7.05 -9.01
CA PHE A 132 -9.82 5.74 -9.64
C PHE A 132 -9.48 4.69 -8.58
N LEU A 133 -10.51 3.96 -8.15
CA LEU A 133 -10.34 2.69 -7.47
C LEU A 133 -10.27 1.61 -8.55
N CYS A 134 -9.08 1.12 -8.86
CA CYS A 134 -8.96 -0.04 -9.72
C CYS A 134 -8.90 -1.29 -8.84
N LEU A 135 -9.88 -2.17 -9.02
CA LEU A 135 -9.89 -3.51 -8.46
C LEU A 135 -9.45 -4.44 -9.57
N GLN A 136 -8.18 -4.81 -9.56
CA GLN A 136 -7.63 -5.69 -10.58
C GLN A 136 -6.97 -6.88 -9.88
N ARG A 137 -7.13 -8.07 -10.45
CA ARG A 137 -6.14 -9.13 -10.25
C ARG A 137 -4.87 -8.66 -10.96
N MET A 138 -4.10 -7.82 -10.29
CA MET A 138 -2.79 -7.37 -10.79
C MET A 138 -1.79 -8.51 -10.67
N LEU A 139 -0.80 -8.53 -11.57
CA LEU A 139 0.40 -9.35 -11.39
C LEU A 139 1.12 -8.86 -10.11
N LEU A 140 1.73 -9.78 -9.34
CA LEU A 140 2.37 -9.47 -8.06
C LEU A 140 3.16 -8.15 -8.11
N SER A 141 2.96 -7.29 -7.11
CA SER A 141 3.74 -6.06 -6.96
C SER A 141 5.24 -6.32 -7.00
N SER A 142 6.01 -5.34 -7.47
CA SER A 142 7.47 -5.42 -7.61
C SER A 142 8.20 -5.74 -6.30
N LEU A 143 7.52 -5.59 -5.15
CA LEU A 143 8.01 -5.96 -3.82
C LEU A 143 8.29 -7.46 -3.67
N VAL A 144 7.62 -8.32 -4.45
CA VAL A 144 7.77 -9.79 -4.36
C VAL A 144 8.34 -10.40 -5.65
N ALA A 145 8.26 -9.70 -6.78
CA ALA A 145 8.65 -10.23 -8.08
C ALA A 145 10.19 -10.38 -8.32
N HIS A 146 11.04 -9.96 -7.38
CA HIS A 146 12.50 -9.88 -7.59
C HIS A 146 13.36 -10.65 -6.57
N ARG A 147 12.84 -11.67 -5.89
CA ARG A 147 13.68 -12.64 -5.15
C ARG A 147 13.17 -14.07 -5.28
#